data_AF-A0A0D0GWT5-F1
#
_entry.id   AF-A0A0D0GWT5-F1
#
_cell.length_a   1.000
_cell.length_b   1.000
_cell.length_c   1.000
_cell.angle_alpha   90.00
_cell.angle_beta   90.00
_cell.angle_gamma   90.00
#
_symmetry.space_group_name_H-M   'P 1'
#
loop_
_entity.id
_entity.type
_entity.pdbx_description
1 polymer ?
#
loop_
_entity_poly.entity_id
_entity_poly.type
_entity_poly.pdbx_seq_one_letter_code
_entity_poly.pdbx_strand_id
1 'polypeptide(L)'
;MDDMLKRIFDELALLRERMATKDDIASIEQRMATKDDIAAMDKRMEHIEQTMATKDDIAAMDKRIEHIEQTMATKDDIVSIEQRMATKDDIISIEQRMATKDDVADIPLIKQAVLETLEAVNEISTIKQNLAEMSQKLDDVIATQARHELAIQSLALRSLVHENEIRALKAR
;
A
#
# COMPACT_ATOMS: atom_id res chain seq x y z
N MET A 1 13.19 123.72 12.17
CA MET A 1 14.17 123.00 11.32
C MET A 1 14.88 121.93 12.15
N ASP A 2 15.37 122.27 13.35
CA ASP A 2 16.00 121.31 14.28
C ASP A 2 15.12 120.13 14.73
N ASP A 3 13.84 120.34 15.07
CA ASP A 3 12.97 119.23 15.49
C ASP A 3 12.73 118.19 14.39
N MET A 4 12.70 118.64 13.14
CA MET A 4 12.53 117.76 11.98
C MET A 4 13.80 116.94 11.73
N LEU A 5 14.97 117.58 11.86
CA LEU A 5 16.27 116.89 11.78
C LEU A 5 16.44 115.89 12.91
N LYS A 6 16.06 116.25 14.13
CA LYS A 6 16.14 115.36 15.30
C LYS A 6 15.27 114.12 15.11
N ARG A 7 14.04 114.30 14.63
CA ARG A 7 13.13 113.19 14.30
C ARG A 7 13.68 112.28 13.20
N ILE A 8 14.33 112.84 12.17
CA ILE A 8 14.99 112.06 11.12
C ILE A 8 16.17 111.25 11.69
N PHE A 9 16.98 111.83 12.58
CA PHE A 9 18.07 111.09 13.23
C PHE A 9 17.56 109.97 14.14
N ASP A 10 16.50 110.21 14.90
CA ASP A 10 15.88 109.20 15.76
C ASP A 10 15.28 108.06 14.91
N GLU A 11 14.63 108.37 13.77
CA GLU A 11 14.10 107.36 12.84
C GLU A 11 15.22 106.56 12.15
N LEU A 12 16.33 107.20 11.77
CA LEU A 12 17.51 106.52 11.22
C LEU A 12 18.19 105.60 12.24
N ALA A 13 18.23 106.01 13.52
CA ALA A 13 18.75 105.18 14.60
C ALA A 13 17.88 103.93 14.80
N LEU A 14 16.54 104.10 14.84
CA LEU A 14 15.59 103.00 14.93
C LEU A 14 15.65 102.05 13.72
N LEU A 15 15.85 102.59 12.51
CA LEU A 15 16.01 101.78 11.30
C LEU A 15 17.28 100.92 11.38
N ARG A 16 18.38 101.50 11.88
CA ARG A 16 19.66 100.80 12.03
C ARG A 16 19.60 99.69 13.07
N GLU A 17 18.81 99.85 14.12
CA GLU A 17 18.60 98.83 15.16
C GLU A 17 17.72 97.66 14.66
N ARG A 18 16.77 97.92 13.76
CA ARG A 18 15.83 96.90 13.26
C ARG A 18 16.24 96.23 11.96
N MET A 19 17.17 96.80 11.21
CA MET A 19 17.62 96.20 9.97
C MET A 19 18.50 94.98 10.24
N ALA A 20 18.25 93.89 9.53
CA ALA A 20 19.15 92.75 9.54
C ALA A 20 20.51 93.18 8.98
N THR A 21 21.57 92.76 9.66
CA THR A 21 22.94 92.94 9.21
C THR A 21 23.33 91.87 8.18
N LYS A 22 24.45 92.07 7.49
CA LYS A 22 24.99 91.04 6.59
C LYS A 22 25.37 89.76 7.34
N ASP A 23 25.82 89.88 8.59
CA ASP A 23 26.18 88.73 9.43
C ASP A 23 24.92 87.94 9.81
N ASP A 24 23.80 88.61 10.06
CA ASP A 24 22.50 87.95 10.29
C ASP A 24 22.06 87.15 9.05
N ILE A 25 22.18 87.75 7.86
CA ILE A 25 21.81 87.10 6.60
C ILE A 25 22.73 85.90 6.32
N ALA A 26 24.05 86.04 6.50
CA ALA A 26 25.00 84.95 6.29
C ALA A 26 24.77 83.78 7.27
N SER A 27 24.47 84.10 8.54
CA SER A 27 24.11 83.09 9.54
C SER A 27 22.82 82.36 9.17
N ILE A 28 21.82 83.08 8.63
CA ILE A 28 20.58 82.49 8.12
C ILE A 28 20.87 81.58 6.92
N GLU A 29 21.63 82.05 5.93
CA GLU A 29 22.02 81.29 4.74
C GLU A 29 22.77 80.01 5.10
N GLN A 30 23.67 80.05 6.08
CA GLN A 30 24.42 78.88 6.53
C GLN A 30 23.55 77.86 7.29
N ARG A 31 22.45 78.30 7.92
CA ARG A 31 21.56 77.44 8.71
C ARG A 31 20.38 76.88 7.94
N MET A 32 20.02 77.48 6.81
CA MET A 32 18.92 77.00 5.99
C MET A 32 19.36 75.83 5.10
N ALA A 33 18.45 74.88 4.89
CA ALA A 33 18.63 73.86 3.88
C ALA A 33 18.70 74.52 2.50
N THR A 34 19.65 74.08 1.69
CA THR A 34 19.78 74.51 0.30
C THR A 34 18.81 73.75 -0.59
N LYS A 35 18.65 74.22 -1.83
CA LYS A 35 17.89 73.48 -2.84
C LYS A 35 18.50 72.11 -3.15
N ASP A 36 19.83 72.00 -3.04
CA ASP A 36 20.55 70.75 -3.30
C ASP A 36 20.28 69.72 -2.19
N ASP A 37 20.16 70.16 -0.93
CA ASP A 37 19.79 69.28 0.19
C ASP A 37 18.39 68.69 -0.01
N ILE A 38 17.43 69.51 -0.45
CA ILE A 38 16.06 69.08 -0.74
C ILE A 38 16.06 68.11 -1.93
N ALA A 39 16.79 68.42 -3.01
CA ALA A 39 16.88 67.52 -4.16
C ALA A 39 17.53 66.17 -3.82
N ALA A 40 18.51 66.15 -2.91
CA ALA A 40 19.11 64.91 -2.41
C ALA A 40 18.12 64.12 -1.54
N MET A 41 17.29 64.80 -0.74
CA MET A 41 16.22 64.17 0.04
C MET A 41 15.15 63.56 -0.87
N ASP A 42 14.71 64.26 -1.92
CA ASP A 42 13.71 63.75 -2.86
C ASP A 42 14.20 62.47 -3.55
N LYS A 43 15.45 62.45 -4.02
CA LYS A 43 16.05 61.23 -4.60
C LYS A 43 16.11 60.08 -3.61
N ARG A 44 16.39 60.36 -2.33
CA ARG A 44 16.39 59.32 -1.29
C ARG A 44 14.99 58.82 -0.99
N MET A 45 14.00 59.71 -0.98
CA MET A 45 12.59 59.36 -0.77
C MET A 45 12.11 58.45 -1.91
N GLU A 46 12.38 58.83 -3.16
CA GLU A 46 12.04 58.03 -4.34
C GLU A 46 12.69 56.64 -4.27
N HIS A 47 13.96 56.55 -3.88
CA HIS A 47 14.64 55.27 -3.73
C HIS A 47 14.00 54.41 -2.62
N ILE A 48 13.59 55.00 -1.50
CA ILE A 48 12.89 54.30 -0.43
C ILE A 48 11.53 53.80 -0.94
N GLU A 49 10.74 54.64 -1.59
CA GLU A 49 9.43 54.26 -2.14
C GLU A 49 9.53 53.11 -3.15
N GLN A 50 10.59 53.09 -3.97
CA GLN A 50 10.84 52.02 -4.93
C GLN A 50 11.29 50.69 -4.31
N THR A 51 11.83 50.69 -3.09
CA THR A 51 12.47 49.51 -2.49
C THR A 51 11.81 49.02 -1.21
N MET A 52 10.97 49.84 -0.60
CA MET A 52 10.27 49.47 0.63
C MET A 52 9.20 48.41 0.35
N ALA A 53 9.15 47.41 1.21
CA ALA A 53 8.00 46.52 1.26
C ALA A 53 6.80 47.28 1.82
N THR A 54 5.65 47.08 1.18
CA THR A 54 4.37 47.65 1.58
C THR A 54 3.60 46.67 2.46
N LYS A 55 2.50 47.16 3.04
CA LYS A 55 1.56 46.29 3.75
C LYS A 55 0.90 45.26 2.83
N ASP A 56 0.75 45.59 1.55
CA ASP A 56 0.15 44.70 0.56
C ASP A 56 1.08 43.52 0.24
N ASP A 57 2.40 43.75 0.22
CA ASP A 57 3.40 42.68 0.06
C ASP A 57 3.33 41.68 1.23
N ILE A 58 3.19 42.19 2.45
CA ILE A 58 3.03 41.35 3.65
C ILE A 58 1.71 40.57 3.58
N ALA A 59 0.61 41.21 3.22
CA ALA A 59 -0.68 40.53 3.08
C ALA A 59 -0.67 39.45 1.97
N ALA A 60 0.09 39.66 0.91
CA ALA A 60 0.30 38.66 -0.13
C ALA A 60 1.15 37.47 0.37
N MET A 61 2.16 37.74 1.22
CA MET A 61 2.94 36.69 1.88
C MET A 61 2.09 35.87 2.86
N ASP A 62 1.26 36.52 3.68
CA ASP A 62 0.39 35.83 4.64
C ASP A 62 -0.56 34.86 3.93
N LYS A 63 -1.19 35.29 2.83
CA LYS A 63 -2.03 34.40 2.01
C LYS A 63 -1.28 33.21 1.44
N ARG A 64 -0.01 33.39 1.05
CA ARG A 64 0.84 32.30 0.55
C ARG A 64 1.22 31.33 1.66
N ILE A 65 1.53 31.85 2.86
CA ILE A 65 1.82 31.03 4.04
C ILE A 65 0.58 30.22 4.41
N GLU A 66 -0.59 30.85 4.49
CA GLU A 66 -1.86 30.17 4.78
C GLU A 66 -2.14 29.05 3.77
N HIS A 67 -1.92 29.30 2.48
CA HIS A 67 -2.09 28.28 1.45
C HIS A 67 -1.12 27.09 1.63
N ILE A 68 0.13 27.37 1.99
CA ILE A 68 1.12 26.32 2.27
C ILE A 68 0.69 25.51 3.50
N GLU A 69 0.26 26.17 4.57
CA GLU A 69 -0.20 25.52 5.80
C GLU A 69 -1.42 24.62 5.56
N GLN A 70 -2.32 25.01 4.66
CA GLN A 70 -3.48 24.20 4.28
C GLN A 70 -3.15 23.00 3.38
N THR A 71 -2.02 23.03 2.65
CA THR A 71 -1.67 22.00 1.65
C THR A 71 -0.55 21.08 2.09
N MET A 72 0.24 21.48 3.08
CA MET A 72 1.28 20.64 3.63
C MET A 72 0.69 19.50 4.46
N ALA A 73 1.32 18.33 4.39
CA ALA A 73 0.97 17.22 5.27
C ALA A 73 1.24 17.63 6.72
N THR A 74 0.24 17.43 7.57
CA THR A 74 0.36 17.65 9.01
C THR A 74 1.04 16.46 9.68
N LYS A 75 1.43 16.62 10.95
CA LYS A 75 1.94 15.50 11.75
C LYS A 75 0.90 14.38 11.89
N ASP A 76 -0.37 14.75 11.99
CA ASP A 76 -1.48 13.78 12.12
C ASP A 76 -1.65 12.97 10.83
N ASP A 77 -1.49 13.60 9.66
CA ASP A 77 -1.50 12.90 8.37
C ASP A 77 -0.37 11.86 8.30
N ILE A 78 0.84 12.22 8.74
CA ILE A 78 1.98 11.30 8.76
C ILE A 78 1.71 10.12 9.70
N VAL A 79 1.19 10.37 10.90
CA VAL A 79 0.81 9.30 11.85
C VAL A 79 -0.26 8.38 11.26
N SER A 80 -1.27 8.95 10.58
CA SER A 80 -2.30 8.14 9.91
C SER A 80 -1.72 7.27 8.80
N ILE A 81 -0.78 7.81 8.01
CA ILE A 81 -0.07 7.06 6.97
C ILE A 81 0.75 5.93 7.59
N GLU A 82 1.54 6.22 8.63
CA GLU A 82 2.36 5.22 9.33
C GLU A 82 1.52 4.07 9.90
N GLN A 83 0.35 4.36 10.46
CA GLN A 83 -0.57 3.33 10.98
C GLN A 83 -1.19 2.45 9.88
N ARG A 84 -1.34 2.99 8.66
CA ARG A 84 -1.97 2.27 7.54
C ARG A 84 -0.96 1.52 6.67
N MET A 85 0.30 1.93 6.71
CA MET A 85 1.35 1.27 5.95
C MET A 85 1.80 0.00 6.67
N ALA A 86 1.94 -1.08 5.90
CA ALA A 86 2.64 -2.25 6.39
C ALA A 86 4.08 -1.86 6.74
N THR A 87 4.52 -2.21 7.93
CA THR A 87 5.90 -2.05 8.33
C THR A 87 6.78 -3.07 7.59
N LYS A 88 8.10 -2.86 7.60
CA LYS A 88 9.03 -3.85 7.03
C LYS A 88 8.88 -5.23 7.69
N ASP A 89 8.63 -5.25 9.00
CA ASP A 89 8.45 -6.49 9.76
C ASP A 89 7.15 -7.20 9.36
N ASP A 90 6.07 -6.45 9.11
CA ASP A 90 4.83 -7.01 8.59
C ASP A 90 5.08 -7.68 7.22
N ILE A 91 5.79 -7.01 6.32
CA ILE A 91 6.11 -7.53 5.00
C ILE A 91 6.94 -8.82 5.10
N ILE A 92 7.97 -8.85 5.95
CA ILE A 92 8.80 -10.04 6.18
C ILE A 92 7.95 -11.21 6.71
N SER A 93 7.07 -10.93 7.68
CA SER A 93 6.16 -11.95 8.24
C SER A 93 5.19 -12.48 7.19
N ILE A 94 4.68 -11.61 6.33
CA ILE A 94 3.79 -11.99 5.22
C ILE A 94 4.56 -12.82 4.19
N GLU A 95 5.77 -12.44 3.80
CA GLU A 95 6.64 -13.20 2.88
C GLU A 95 6.97 -14.60 3.40
N GLN A 96 7.23 -14.74 4.69
CA GLN A 96 7.52 -16.05 5.31
C GLN A 96 6.30 -16.98 5.37
N ARG A 97 5.08 -16.44 5.37
CA ARG A 97 3.85 -17.20 5.58
C ARG A 97 3.04 -17.41 4.31
N MET A 98 3.22 -16.56 3.30
CA MET A 98 2.44 -16.66 2.07
C MET A 98 2.94 -17.83 1.22
N ALA A 99 2.01 -18.58 0.65
CA ALA A 99 2.35 -19.47 -0.45
C ALA A 99 2.65 -18.61 -1.69
N THR A 100 3.78 -18.89 -2.32
CA THR A 100 4.20 -18.27 -3.57
C THR A 100 3.53 -18.97 -4.75
N LYS A 101 3.68 -18.39 -5.94
CA LYS A 101 3.22 -19.03 -7.19
C LYS A 101 3.92 -20.37 -7.45
N ASP A 102 5.16 -20.50 -7.00
CA ASP A 102 5.95 -21.73 -7.17
C ASP A 102 5.40 -22.83 -6.26
N ASP A 103 5.03 -22.50 -5.02
CA ASP A 103 4.44 -23.47 -4.07
C ASP A 103 3.14 -24.09 -4.60
N VAL A 104 2.38 -23.36 -5.42
CA VAL A 104 1.10 -23.82 -5.98
C VAL A 104 1.20 -24.36 -7.41
N ALA A 105 2.39 -24.32 -8.03
CA ALA A 105 2.58 -24.70 -9.43
C ALA A 105 2.27 -26.19 -9.67
N ASP A 106 2.57 -27.04 -8.70
CA ASP A 106 2.41 -28.49 -8.82
C ASP A 106 1.02 -29.00 -8.40
N ILE A 107 0.16 -28.16 -7.81
CA ILE A 107 -1.17 -28.56 -7.35
C ILE A 107 -2.01 -29.21 -8.46
N PRO A 108 -2.03 -28.73 -9.72
CA PRO A 108 -2.77 -29.39 -10.80
C PRO A 108 -2.25 -30.81 -11.11
N LEU A 109 -0.93 -31.00 -11.09
CA LEU A 109 -0.31 -32.32 -11.33
C LEU A 109 -0.61 -33.27 -10.17
N ILE A 110 -0.50 -32.80 -8.93
CA ILE A 110 -0.87 -33.57 -7.74
C ILE A 110 -2.35 -33.96 -7.80
N LYS A 111 -3.24 -33.03 -8.17
CA LYS A 111 -4.67 -33.30 -8.33
C LYS A 111 -4.92 -34.39 -9.37
N GLN A 112 -4.23 -34.35 -10.50
CA GLN A 112 -4.34 -35.37 -11.55
C GLN A 112 -3.90 -36.75 -11.03
N ALA A 113 -2.74 -36.84 -10.39
CA ALA A 113 -2.24 -38.08 -9.81
C ALA A 113 -3.18 -38.64 -8.72
N VAL A 114 -3.80 -37.77 -7.91
CA VAL A 114 -4.80 -38.18 -6.91
C VAL A 114 -6.06 -38.75 -7.55
N LEU A 115 -6.52 -38.20 -8.69
CA LEU A 115 -7.67 -38.77 -9.40
C LEU A 115 -7.33 -40.15 -10.00
N GLU A 116 -6.19 -40.29 -10.66
CA GLU A 116 -5.77 -41.56 -11.27
C GLU A 116 -5.62 -42.67 -10.22
N THR A 117 -5.02 -42.34 -9.07
CA THR A 117 -4.91 -43.29 -7.95
C THR A 117 -6.27 -43.66 -7.36
N LEU A 118 -7.21 -42.72 -7.29
CA LEU A 118 -8.57 -43.01 -6.83
C LEU A 118 -9.33 -43.95 -7.79
N GLU A 119 -9.17 -43.76 -9.10
CA GLU A 119 -9.73 -44.66 -10.12
C GLU A 119 -9.17 -46.08 -9.97
N ALA A 120 -7.84 -46.22 -9.87
CA ALA A 120 -7.19 -47.51 -9.67
C ALA A 120 -7.67 -48.22 -8.38
N VAL A 121 -7.86 -47.47 -7.28
CA VAL A 121 -8.40 -48.02 -6.03
C VAL A 121 -9.84 -48.52 -6.20
N ASN A 122 -10.67 -47.80 -6.96
CA ASN A 122 -12.02 -48.24 -7.27
C ASN A 122 -12.03 -49.52 -8.12
N GLU A 123 -11.13 -49.64 -9.09
CA GLU A 123 -10.96 -50.87 -9.88
C GLU A 123 -10.52 -52.07 -9.03
N ILE A 124 -9.62 -51.87 -8.05
CA ILE A 124 -9.25 -52.94 -7.11
C ILE A 124 -10.47 -53.42 -6.31
N SER A 125 -11.34 -52.49 -5.90
CA SER A 125 -12.57 -52.83 -5.17
C SER A 125 -13.49 -53.73 -6.00
N THR A 126 -13.68 -53.42 -7.30
CA THR A 126 -14.51 -54.25 -8.18
C THR A 126 -13.87 -55.61 -8.47
N ILE A 127 -12.55 -55.66 -8.69
CA ILE A 127 -11.82 -56.92 -8.85
C ILE A 127 -11.95 -57.80 -7.60
N LYS A 128 -11.83 -57.20 -6.41
CA LYS A 128 -12.00 -57.92 -5.13
C LYS A 128 -13.39 -58.53 -5.00
N GLN A 129 -14.44 -57.81 -5.39
CA GLN A 129 -15.81 -58.33 -5.41
C GLN A 129 -15.92 -59.52 -6.37
N ASN A 130 -15.45 -59.36 -7.61
CA ASN A 130 -15.50 -60.42 -8.62
C ASN A 130 -14.72 -61.66 -8.17
N LEU A 131 -13.57 -61.49 -7.52
CA LEU A 131 -12.78 -62.59 -6.97
C LEU A 131 -13.52 -63.31 -5.84
N ALA A 132 -14.24 -62.59 -4.97
CA ALA A 132 -15.07 -63.20 -3.93
C ALA A 132 -16.22 -64.02 -4.54
N GLU A 133 -16.89 -63.50 -5.57
CA GLU A 133 -17.93 -64.23 -6.31
C GLU A 133 -17.37 -65.49 -7.00
N MET A 134 -16.17 -65.40 -7.58
CA MET A 134 -15.50 -66.54 -8.20
C MET A 134 -15.09 -67.60 -7.17
N SER A 135 -14.58 -67.19 -6.02
CA SER A 135 -14.23 -68.10 -4.92
C SER A 135 -15.47 -68.88 -4.45
N GLN A 136 -16.60 -68.19 -4.28
CA GLN A 136 -17.87 -68.84 -3.90
C GLN A 136 -18.31 -69.88 -4.93
N LYS A 137 -18.23 -69.55 -6.22
CA LYS A 137 -18.55 -70.49 -7.31
C LYS A 137 -17.61 -71.70 -7.32
N LEU A 138 -16.33 -71.49 -7.03
CA LEU A 138 -15.35 -72.57 -6.96
C LEU A 138 -15.68 -73.53 -5.81
N ASP A 139 -16.05 -73.00 -4.65
CA ASP A 139 -16.47 -73.81 -3.51
C ASP A 139 -17.71 -74.67 -3.85
N ASP A 140 -18.68 -74.10 -4.57
CA ASP A 140 -19.85 -74.85 -5.06
C ASP A 140 -19.46 -75.98 -6.04
N VAL A 141 -18.50 -75.71 -6.94
CA VAL A 141 -17.97 -76.74 -7.87
C VAL A 141 -17.24 -77.84 -7.09
N ILE A 142 -16.42 -77.51 -6.10
CA ILE A 142 -15.74 -78.49 -5.26
C ILE A 142 -16.78 -79.37 -4.52
N ALA A 143 -17.81 -78.75 -3.95
CA ALA A 143 -18.87 -79.48 -3.25
C ALA A 143 -19.66 -80.42 -4.19
N THR A 144 -19.97 -79.97 -5.41
CA THR A 144 -20.64 -80.82 -6.41
C THR A 144 -19.74 -81.96 -6.90
N GLN A 145 -18.44 -81.69 -7.11
CA GLN A 145 -17.47 -82.71 -7.49
C GLN A 145 -17.32 -83.80 -6.42
N ALA A 146 -17.24 -83.42 -5.14
CA ALA A 146 -17.21 -84.36 -4.03
C ALA A 146 -18.46 -85.26 -4.00
N ARG A 147 -19.65 -84.70 -4.29
CA ARG A 147 -20.89 -85.49 -4.42
C ARG A 147 -20.86 -86.45 -5.61
N HIS A 148 -20.35 -86.00 -6.77
CA HIS A 148 -20.20 -86.86 -7.94
C HIS A 148 -19.25 -88.03 -7.65
N GLU A 149 -18.15 -87.80 -6.95
CA GLU A 149 -17.20 -88.83 -6.58
C GLU A 149 -17.82 -89.90 -5.67
N LEU A 150 -18.60 -89.50 -4.66
CA LEU A 150 -19.39 -90.43 -3.83
C LEU A 150 -20.42 -91.22 -4.66
N ALA A 151 -21.12 -90.55 -5.57
CA ALA A 151 -22.10 -91.20 -6.44
C ALA A 151 -21.43 -92.27 -7.33
N ILE A 152 -20.29 -91.95 -7.93
CA ILE A 152 -19.51 -92.90 -8.75
C ILE A 152 -19.03 -94.08 -7.90
N GLN A 153 -18.49 -93.85 -6.71
CA GLN A 153 -18.08 -94.93 -5.80
C GLN A 153 -19.25 -95.87 -5.45
N SER A 154 -20.44 -95.31 -5.19
CA SER A 154 -21.64 -96.10 -4.89
C SER A 154 -22.11 -96.94 -6.08
N LEU A 155 -22.06 -96.38 -7.30
CA LEU A 155 -22.41 -97.09 -8.53
C LEU A 155 -21.41 -98.19 -8.86
N ALA A 156 -20.11 -97.94 -8.67
CA ALA A 156 -19.07 -98.94 -8.86
C ALA A 156 -19.25 -100.12 -7.91
N LEU A 157 -19.55 -99.87 -6.63
CA LEU A 157 -19.88 -100.92 -5.66
C LEU A 157 -21.09 -101.73 -6.09
N ARG A 158 -22.18 -101.06 -6.51
CA ARG A 158 -23.39 -101.75 -6.97
C ARG A 158 -23.15 -102.58 -8.23
N SER A 159 -22.35 -102.08 -9.16
CA SER A 159 -21.96 -102.82 -10.37
C SER A 159 -21.17 -104.08 -10.03
N LEU A 160 -20.24 -103.99 -9.07
CA LEU A 160 -19.48 -105.16 -8.59
C LEU A 160 -20.40 -106.22 -7.95
N VAL A 161 -21.38 -105.78 -7.16
CA VAL A 161 -22.39 -106.68 -6.57
C VAL A 161 -23.18 -107.38 -7.67
N HIS A 162 -23.72 -106.63 -8.63
CA HIS A 162 -24.48 -107.21 -9.74
C HIS A 162 -23.62 -108.18 -10.58
N GLU A 163 -22.34 -107.87 -10.83
CA GLU A 163 -21.44 -108.75 -11.58
C GLU A 163 -21.20 -110.07 -10.83
N ASN A 164 -21.01 -110.02 -9.52
CA ASN A 164 -20.88 -111.20 -8.67
C ASN A 164 -22.17 -112.03 -8.63
N GLU A 165 -23.34 -111.40 -8.55
CA GLU A 165 -24.65 -112.07 -8.60
C GLU A 165 -24.86 -112.80 -9.94
N ILE A 166 -24.55 -112.13 -11.06
CA ILE A 166 -24.62 -112.74 -12.41
C ILE A 166 -23.65 -113.94 -12.50
N ARG A 167 -22.43 -113.81 -11.97
CA ARG A 167 -21.44 -114.90 -11.95
C ARG A 167 -21.95 -116.11 -11.15
N ALA A 168 -22.60 -115.86 -10.01
CA ALA A 168 -23.20 -116.92 -9.18
C ALA A 168 -24.37 -117.63 -9.89
N LEU A 169 -25.19 -116.89 -10.66
CA LEU A 169 -26.28 -117.48 -11.45
C LEU A 169 -25.79 -118.32 -12.64
N LYS A 170 -24.67 -117.96 -13.27
CA LYS A 170 -24.05 -118.71 -14.39
C LYS A 170 -23.30 -119.99 -13.96
N ALA A 171 -22.99 -120.14 -12.67
CA ALA A 171 -22.25 -121.29 -12.13
C ALA A 171 -23.18 -122.42 -11.60
N ARG A 172 -24.50 -122.26 -11.73
CA ARG A 172 -25.51 -123.30 -11.52
C ARG A 172 -25.96 -123.87 -12.86
#